data_AF-I1CZG6-F1
#
_entry.id   AF-I1CZG6-F1
#
_cell.length_a   1.000
_cell.length_b   1.000
_cell.length_c   1.000
_cell.angle_alpha   90.00
_cell.angle_beta   90.00
_cell.angle_gamma   90.00
#
_symmetry.space_group_name_H-M   'P 1'
#
loop_
_entity.id
_entity.type
_entity.pdbx_description
1 polymer ?
#
loop_
_entity_poly.entity_id
_entity_poly.type
_entity_poly.pdbx_seq_one_letter_code
_entity_poly.pdbx_strand_id
1 'polypeptide(L)'
;MRKCTKCGLELRTKEGNKMTNRSPRAAQFEAKVHQEYLLDPDSSALLDTILDTMDVIHELSEAQRGQPLIAKGSMGQAVIAPLVAELRQQRALLSSLLKRLGLPEEAAEDDDEVSLARSERARKAARARWDKRKGS
;
A
#
# COMPACT_ATOMS: atom_id res chain seq x y z
N MET A 1 18.81 -6.56 -14.59
CA MET A 1 18.64 -7.26 -13.30
C MET A 1 19.96 -7.28 -12.54
N ARG A 2 20.07 -6.59 -11.40
CA ARG A 2 21.25 -6.69 -10.53
C ARG A 2 20.84 -7.39 -9.24
N LYS A 3 21.42 -8.57 -8.99
CA LYS A 3 21.23 -9.29 -7.71
C LYS A 3 22.35 -8.91 -6.76
N CYS A 4 22.04 -8.76 -5.48
CA CYS A 4 23.02 -8.54 -4.44
C CYS A 4 23.88 -9.80 -4.32
N THR A 5 25.17 -9.70 -4.64
CA THR A 5 26.12 -10.83 -4.59
C THR A 5 26.36 -11.37 -3.18
N LYS A 6 25.90 -10.65 -2.14
CA LYS A 6 26.08 -11.02 -0.73
C LYS A 6 24.87 -11.75 -0.13
N CYS A 7 23.66 -11.52 -0.62
CA CYS A 7 22.44 -12.08 -0.02
C CYS A 7 21.43 -12.66 -1.03
N GLY A 8 21.73 -12.65 -2.33
CA GLY A 8 20.87 -13.22 -3.38
C GLY A 8 19.58 -12.43 -3.65
N LEU A 9 19.23 -11.46 -2.80
CA LEU A 9 18.08 -10.58 -2.97
C LEU A 9 18.28 -9.66 -4.17
N GLU A 10 17.18 -9.44 -4.89
CA GLU A 10 17.13 -8.53 -6.03
C GLU A 10 17.31 -7.09 -5.53
N LEU A 11 18.34 -6.40 -6.03
CA LEU A 11 18.61 -5.03 -5.64
C LEU A 11 17.54 -4.11 -6.24
N ARG A 12 17.06 -3.16 -5.45
CA ARG A 12 16.22 -2.04 -5.92
C ARG A 12 17.00 -1.26 -6.99
N THR A 13 16.70 -1.48 -8.27
CA THR A 13 17.32 -0.74 -9.38
C THR A 13 16.37 0.36 -9.84
N LYS A 14 16.83 1.62 -9.79
CA LYS A 14 16.12 2.77 -10.37
C LYS A 14 16.45 2.87 -11.86
N GLU A 15 15.54 2.42 -12.72
CA GLU A 15 15.56 2.78 -14.15
C GLU A 15 14.38 3.73 -14.40
N GLY A 16 14.68 5.00 -14.74
CA GLY A 16 13.69 6.02 -15.13
C GLY A 16 12.47 6.15 -14.21
N ASN A 17 12.63 6.77 -13.03
CA ASN A 17 11.54 7.11 -12.09
C ASN A 17 10.51 6.00 -11.75
N LYS A 18 10.76 4.73 -12.11
CA LYS A 18 9.92 3.58 -11.75
C LYS A 18 10.76 2.59 -10.95
N MET A 19 10.26 2.22 -9.77
CA MET A 19 10.84 1.17 -8.94
C MET A 19 10.46 -0.18 -9.55
N THR A 20 11.39 -0.87 -10.19
CA THR A 20 11.11 -2.06 -11.01
C THR A 20 10.97 -3.38 -10.24
N ASN A 21 10.75 -3.34 -8.91
CA ASN A 21 10.54 -4.53 -8.10
C ASN A 21 9.32 -4.38 -7.16
N ARG A 22 8.14 -4.25 -7.75
CA ARG A 22 6.86 -4.23 -7.03
C ARG A 22 6.40 -5.65 -6.73
N SER A 23 5.91 -5.89 -5.52
CA SER A 23 5.19 -7.11 -5.17
C SER A 23 3.94 -7.27 -6.05
N PRO A 24 3.48 -8.51 -6.33
CA PRO A 24 2.31 -8.73 -7.18
C PRO A 24 1.06 -7.97 -6.70
N ARG A 25 0.88 -7.86 -5.37
CA ARG A 25 -0.24 -7.16 -4.77
C ARG A 25 -0.13 -5.63 -4.94
N ALA A 26 1.07 -5.07 -4.80
CA ALA A 26 1.29 -3.64 -5.03
C ALA A 26 1.06 -3.27 -6.50
N ALA A 27 1.57 -4.08 -7.43
CA ALA A 27 1.38 -3.87 -8.87
C ALA A 27 -0.11 -3.92 -9.28
N GLN A 28 -0.88 -4.86 -8.73
CA GLN A 28 -2.33 -4.92 -8.97
C GLN A 28 -3.06 -3.70 -8.42
N PHE A 29 -2.68 -3.24 -7.22
CA PHE A 29 -3.28 -2.05 -6.62
C PHE A 29 -2.97 -0.78 -7.42
N GLU A 30 -1.71 -0.59 -7.82
CA GLU A 30 -1.27 0.51 -8.67
C GLU A 30 -2.09 0.55 -9.98
N ALA A 31 -2.22 -0.59 -10.66
CA ALA A 31 -2.98 -0.69 -11.89
C ALA A 31 -4.46 -0.32 -11.70
N LYS A 32 -5.12 -0.84 -10.65
CA LYS A 32 -6.51 -0.50 -10.33
C LYS A 32 -6.69 1.00 -10.08
N VAL A 33 -5.80 1.59 -9.27
CA VAL A 33 -5.88 3.02 -8.94
C VAL A 33 -5.70 3.88 -10.18
N HIS A 34 -4.71 3.59 -11.04
CA HIS A 34 -4.50 4.36 -12.27
C HIS A 34 -5.61 4.15 -13.32
N GLN A 35 -6.30 3.02 -13.30
CA GLN A 35 -7.44 2.76 -14.18
C GLN A 35 -8.67 3.59 -13.78
N GLU A 36 -8.91 3.76 -12.47
CA GLU A 36 -10.12 4.39 -11.94
C GLU A 36 -9.96 5.89 -11.63
N TYR A 37 -8.73 6.32 -11.35
CA TYR A 37 -8.47 7.63 -10.77
C TYR A 37 -7.35 8.38 -11.49
N LEU A 38 -7.60 9.67 -11.75
CA LEU A 38 -6.57 10.61 -12.18
C LEU A 38 -5.98 11.31 -10.96
N LEU A 39 -4.72 11.01 -10.63
CA LEU A 39 -4.04 11.55 -9.46
C LEU A 39 -3.30 12.86 -9.76
N ASP A 40 -3.31 13.78 -8.80
CA ASP A 40 -2.40 14.93 -8.77
C ASP A 40 -0.99 14.52 -8.27
N PRO A 41 0.05 15.36 -8.43
CA PRO A 41 1.41 15.01 -8.05
C PRO A 41 1.58 14.58 -6.58
N ASP A 42 0.90 15.25 -5.64
CA ASP A 42 1.01 14.92 -4.21
C ASP A 42 0.37 13.56 -3.91
N SER A 43 -0.80 13.31 -4.51
CA SER A 43 -1.50 12.03 -4.40
C SER A 43 -0.71 10.89 -5.07
N SER A 44 -0.01 11.18 -6.17
CA SER A 44 0.89 10.22 -6.84
C SER A 44 2.08 9.88 -5.94
N ALA A 45 2.72 10.87 -5.32
CA ALA A 45 3.81 10.63 -4.37
C ALA A 45 3.35 9.85 -3.12
N LEU A 46 2.12 10.09 -2.67
CA LEU A 46 1.51 9.33 -1.59
C LEU A 46 1.22 7.88 -2.02
N LEU A 47 0.73 7.66 -3.25
CA LEU A 47 0.56 6.32 -3.81
C LEU A 47 1.89 5.58 -3.85
N ASP A 48 2.98 6.21 -4.30
CA ASP A 48 4.30 5.59 -4.29
C ASP A 48 4.73 5.12 -2.90
N THR A 49 4.48 5.95 -1.88
CA THR A 49 4.76 5.60 -0.47
C THR A 49 3.92 4.40 0.00
N ILE A 50 2.66 4.33 -0.44
CA ILE A 50 1.77 3.19 -0.16
C ILE A 50 2.32 1.92 -0.82
N LEU A 51 2.70 1.99 -2.09
CA LEU A 51 3.25 0.87 -2.85
C LEU A 51 4.55 0.36 -2.21
N ASP A 52 5.46 1.26 -1.84
CA ASP A 52 6.70 0.90 -1.11
C ASP A 52 6.38 0.18 0.22
N THR A 53 5.37 0.65 0.95
CA THR A 53 4.95 0.02 2.22
C THR A 53 4.35 -1.37 1.98
N MET A 54 3.57 -1.54 0.91
CA MET A 54 3.03 -2.83 0.52
C MET A 54 4.14 -3.84 0.17
N ASP A 55 5.19 -3.40 -0.51
CA ASP A 55 6.34 -4.23 -0.85
C ASP A 55 7.10 -4.67 0.40
N VAL A 56 7.32 -3.76 1.36
CA VAL A 56 7.92 -4.10 2.66
C VAL A 56 7.08 -5.14 3.41
N ILE A 57 5.76 -4.98 3.44
CA ILE A 57 4.86 -5.96 4.06
C ILE A 57 4.96 -7.32 3.36
N HIS A 58 5.08 -7.34 2.03
CA HIS A 58 5.25 -8.57 1.27
C HIS A 58 6.56 -9.28 1.64
N GLU A 59 7.69 -8.57 1.62
CA GLU A 59 9.00 -9.10 1.99
C GLU A 59 8.99 -9.66 3.42
N LEU A 60 8.45 -8.92 4.39
CA LEU A 60 8.35 -9.36 5.79
C LEU A 60 7.41 -10.56 5.97
N SER A 61 6.32 -10.62 5.19
CA SER A 61 5.38 -11.76 5.25
C SER A 61 6.00 -13.03 4.68
N GLU A 62 6.77 -12.91 3.59
CA GLU A 62 7.53 -14.05 3.06
C GLU A 62 8.65 -14.48 4.02
N ALA A 63 9.36 -13.54 4.65
CA ALA A 63 10.36 -13.86 5.66
C ALA A 63 9.78 -14.54 6.91
N GLN A 64 8.53 -14.19 7.29
CA GLN A 64 7.83 -14.82 8.40
C GLN A 64 7.34 -16.24 8.05
N ARG A 65 7.15 -16.56 6.77
CA ARG A 65 6.60 -17.84 6.32
C ARG A 65 7.45 -19.00 6.83
N GLY A 66 6.84 -19.89 7.61
CA GLY A 66 7.52 -21.04 8.20
C GLY A 66 8.39 -20.74 9.43
N GLN A 67 8.45 -19.49 9.89
CA GLN A 67 9.16 -19.13 11.11
C GLN A 67 8.25 -19.27 12.35
N PRO A 68 8.81 -19.64 13.52
CA PRO A 68 8.07 -19.62 14.77
C PRO A 68 7.54 -18.23 15.12
N LEU A 69 6.29 -18.14 15.59
CA LEU A 69 5.70 -16.88 16.06
C LEU A 69 6.29 -16.42 17.40
N ILE A 70 6.93 -17.34 18.12
CA ILE A 70 7.59 -17.12 19.40
C ILE A 70 9.09 -17.34 19.21
N ALA A 71 9.89 -16.36 19.59
CA ALA A 71 11.33 -16.40 19.61
C ALA A 71 11.85 -16.46 21.05
N LYS A 72 13.10 -16.90 21.22
CA LYS A 72 13.80 -16.83 22.50
C LYS A 72 14.34 -15.42 22.70
N GLY A 73 13.88 -14.74 23.75
CA GLY A 73 14.39 -13.45 24.18
C GLY A 73 15.81 -13.55 24.70
N SER A 74 16.48 -12.40 24.86
CA SER A 74 17.88 -12.34 25.29
C SER A 74 18.12 -12.97 26.67
N MET A 75 17.13 -12.95 27.57
CA MET A 75 17.19 -13.59 28.89
C MET A 75 16.59 -15.00 28.90
N GLY A 76 16.35 -15.58 27.72
CA GLY A 76 15.83 -16.95 27.57
C GLY A 76 14.32 -17.11 27.65
N GLN A 77 13.58 -16.03 27.88
CA GLN A 77 12.12 -16.03 27.94
C GLN A 77 11.48 -16.15 26.55
N ALA A 78 10.28 -16.73 26.46
CA ALA A 78 9.49 -16.75 25.23
C ALA A 78 8.95 -15.33 24.94
N VAL A 79 9.29 -14.77 23.78
CA VAL A 79 8.80 -13.47 23.30
C VAL A 79 8.18 -13.59 21.92
N ILE A 80 7.29 -12.68 21.56
CA ILE A 80 6.79 -12.58 20.19
C ILE A 80 7.97 -12.32 19.24
N ALA A 81 8.02 -13.05 18.12
CA ALA A 81 9.07 -12.86 17.12
C ALA A 81 9.09 -11.41 16.61
N PRO A 82 10.27 -10.75 16.50
CA PRO A 82 10.35 -9.35 16.07
C PRO A 82 9.63 -9.04 14.75
N LEU A 83 9.68 -9.98 13.79
CA LEU A 83 8.97 -9.88 12.51
C LEU A 83 7.46 -9.71 12.67
N VAL A 84 6.84 -10.33 13.68
CA VAL A 84 5.41 -10.19 13.96
C VAL A 84 5.09 -8.75 14.39
N ALA A 85 5.92 -8.17 15.25
CA ALA A 85 5.76 -6.81 15.72
C ALA A 85 5.95 -5.80 14.58
N GLU A 86 6.96 -6.00 13.74
CA GLU A 86 7.22 -5.16 12.56
C GLU A 86 6.06 -5.23 11.56
N LEU A 87 5.59 -6.43 11.22
CA LEU A 87 4.42 -6.61 10.35
C LEU A 87 3.18 -5.89 10.86
N ARG A 88 2.95 -5.89 12.18
CA ARG A 88 1.84 -5.15 12.79
C ARG A 88 1.99 -3.64 12.58
N GLN A 89 3.20 -3.10 12.76
CA GLN A 89 3.47 -1.67 12.58
C GLN A 89 3.31 -1.25 11.11
N GLN A 90 3.87 -2.02 10.18
CA GLN A 90 3.74 -1.76 8.74
C GLN A 90 2.29 -1.81 8.27
N ARG A 91 1.50 -2.77 8.75
CA ARG A 91 0.05 -2.85 8.45
C ARG A 91 -0.73 -1.65 9.00
N ALA A 92 -0.38 -1.18 10.19
CA ALA A 92 -0.99 0.02 10.77
C ALA A 92 -0.64 1.28 9.96
N LEU A 93 0.63 1.42 9.54
CA LEU A 93 1.07 2.50 8.67
C LEU A 93 0.33 2.46 7.32
N LEU A 94 0.23 1.30 6.68
CA LEU A 94 -0.50 1.13 5.43
C LEU A 94 -1.97 1.57 5.58
N SER A 95 -2.65 1.17 6.66
CA SER A 95 -4.03 1.60 6.92
C SER A 95 -4.14 3.13 7.05
N SER A 96 -3.19 3.77 7.72
CA SER A 96 -3.13 5.23 7.85
C SER A 96 -2.90 5.92 6.50
N LEU A 97 -1.96 5.42 5.70
CA LEU A 97 -1.65 5.96 4.38
C LEU A 97 -2.83 5.82 3.41
N LEU A 98 -3.51 4.67 3.40
CA LEU A 98 -4.71 4.45 2.57
C LEU A 98 -5.84 5.43 2.95
N LYS A 99 -6.07 5.66 4.25
CA LYS A 99 -7.05 6.67 4.70
C LYS A 99 -6.66 8.08 4.26
N ARG A 100 -5.37 8.41 4.26
CA ARG A 100 -4.86 9.70 3.79
C ARG A 100 -5.01 9.87 2.28
N LEU A 101 -4.76 8.81 1.50
CA LEU A 101 -5.01 8.80 0.05
C LEU A 101 -6.50 9.07 -0.21
N GLY A 102 -7.37 8.50 0.62
CA GLY A 102 -8.77 8.89 0.73
C GLY A 102 -9.52 8.70 -0.59
N LEU A 103 -9.25 7.58 -1.27
CA LEU A 103 -9.98 7.15 -2.46
C LEU A 103 -11.46 6.95 -2.11
N PRO A 104 -12.40 7.29 -3.00
CA PRO A 104 -13.80 6.96 -2.84
C PRO A 104 -13.98 5.45 -2.67
N GLU A 105 -14.83 5.04 -1.75
CA GLU A 105 -15.27 3.65 -1.70
C GLU A 105 -16.23 3.42 -2.88
N GLU A 106 -15.99 2.37 -3.67
CA GLU A 106 -16.96 1.89 -4.65
C GLU A 106 -18.19 1.46 -3.83
N ALA A 107 -19.35 2.09 -4.04
CA ALA A 107 -20.54 1.66 -3.32
C ALA A 107 -20.82 0.20 -3.70
N ALA A 108 -20.68 -0.69 -2.72
CA ALA A 108 -21.18 -2.04 -2.81
C ALA A 108 -22.66 -1.97 -3.15
N GLU A 109 -23.06 -2.79 -4.12
CA GLU A 109 -24.43 -3.00 -4.59
C GLU A 109 -25.34 -3.34 -3.41
N ASP A 110 -26.01 -2.35 -2.84
CA ASP A 110 -27.21 -2.52 -2.00
C ASP A 110 -28.05 -1.23 -2.14
N ASP A 111 -29.19 -1.38 -2.81
CA ASP A 111 -30.23 -0.39 -3.11
C ASP A 111 -29.84 0.68 -4.17
N ASP A 112 -30.13 0.36 -5.44
CA ASP A 112 -29.66 1.07 -6.64
C ASP A 112 -29.93 2.59 -6.63
N GLU A 113 -31.03 3.06 -6.05
CA GLU A 113 -31.37 4.49 -6.09
C GLU A 113 -30.60 5.33 -5.05
N VAL A 114 -30.33 4.75 -3.87
CA VAL A 114 -29.58 5.42 -2.79
C VAL A 114 -28.07 5.22 -2.96
N SER A 115 -27.65 4.07 -3.50
CA SER A 115 -26.27 3.75 -3.85
C SER A 115 -25.75 4.62 -4.98
N LEU A 116 -26.53 4.86 -6.03
CA LEU A 116 -26.17 5.79 -7.11
C LEU A 116 -26.04 7.22 -6.56
N ALA A 117 -26.96 7.67 -5.71
CA ALA A 117 -26.88 8.99 -5.09
C ALA A 117 -25.66 9.13 -4.14
N ARG A 118 -25.26 8.09 -3.40
CA ARG A 118 -24.02 8.11 -2.58
C ARG A 118 -22.77 8.03 -3.44
N SER A 119 -22.73 7.16 -4.43
CA SER A 119 -21.63 7.02 -5.39
C SER A 119 -21.40 8.30 -6.19
N GLU A 120 -22.47 8.96 -6.63
CA GLU A 120 -22.37 10.25 -7.32
C GLU A 120 -21.95 11.36 -6.37
N ARG A 121 -22.41 11.38 -5.11
CA ARG A 121 -21.95 12.33 -4.09
C ARG A 121 -20.48 12.09 -3.70
N ALA A 122 -20.04 10.84 -3.62
CA ALA A 122 -18.65 10.46 -3.32
C ALA A 122 -17.74 10.79 -4.51
N ARG A 123 -18.15 10.46 -5.74
CA ARG A 123 -17.46 10.87 -6.97
C ARG A 123 -17.42 12.40 -7.09
N LYS A 124 -18.52 13.11 -6.81
CA LYS A 124 -18.57 14.58 -6.83
C LYS A 124 -17.73 15.20 -5.73
N ALA A 125 -17.67 14.63 -4.53
CA ALA A 125 -16.84 15.11 -3.43
C ALA A 125 -15.35 14.84 -3.69
N ALA A 126 -15.00 13.70 -4.28
CA ALA A 126 -13.64 13.37 -4.68
C ALA A 126 -13.17 14.22 -5.86
N ARG A 127 -14.01 14.35 -6.90
CA ARG A 127 -13.81 15.33 -7.98
C ARG A 127 -13.68 16.74 -7.40
N ALA A 128 -14.53 17.18 -6.49
CA ALA A 128 -14.39 18.49 -5.86
C ALA A 128 -13.10 18.66 -5.03
N ARG A 129 -12.60 17.60 -4.36
CA ARG A 129 -11.30 17.60 -3.66
C ARG A 129 -10.11 17.65 -4.64
N TRP A 130 -10.25 17.07 -5.82
CA TRP A 130 -9.19 16.95 -6.82
C TRP A 130 -9.21 18.11 -7.84
N ASP A 131 -10.39 18.65 -8.14
CA ASP A 131 -10.64 19.82 -8.99
C ASP A 131 -10.30 21.12 -8.27
N LYS A 132 -10.65 21.28 -6.96
CA LYS A 132 -10.26 22.47 -6.19
C LYS A 132 -8.74 22.63 -6.04
N ARG A 133 -7.96 21.55 -6.13
CA ARG A 133 -6.49 21.60 -6.08
C ARG A 133 -5.85 22.02 -7.41
N LYS A 134 -6.56 21.96 -8.55
CA LYS A 134 -6.07 22.43 -9.85
C LYS A 134 -6.40 23.91 -10.15
N GLY A 135 -7.13 24.58 -9.27
CA GLY A 135 -7.66 25.94 -9.48
C GLY A 135 -7.05 27.04 -8.62
N SER A 136 -5.84 26.87 -8.09
CA SER A 136 -5.07 27.94 -7.42
C SER A 136 -3.76 28.20 -8.13
#